data_AF-A0A3P7J394-F1
#
_entry.id   AF-A0A3P7J394-F1
#
_cell.length_a   1.000
_cell.length_b   1.000
_cell.length_c   1.000
_cell.angle_alpha   90.00
_cell.angle_beta   90.00
_cell.angle_gamma   90.00
#
_symmetry.space_group_name_H-M   'P 1'
#
loop_
_entity.id
_entity.type
_entity.pdbx_description
1 polymer ?
#
loop_
_entity_poly.entity_id
_entity_poly.type
_entity_poly.pdbx_seq_one_letter_code
_entity_poly.pdbx_strand_id
1 'polypeptide(L)'
;MSVRQSRNGDVTVDARPRVIQCSPSTTAVFVRSSYIDMGVQESEKAYVKRGLKRVHVSRSGMVVSDGNCITSMDHFGRIVSST
;
A
#
# COMPACT_ATOMS: atom_id res chain seq x y z
N MET A 1 19.31 13.15 -1.09
CA MET A 1 18.00 12.88 -1.72
C MET A 1 18.19 12.98 -3.22
N SER A 2 17.74 11.99 -4.00
CA SER A 2 17.78 12.04 -5.46
C SER A 2 16.45 11.64 -6.07
N VAL A 3 16.03 12.36 -7.09
CA VAL A 3 14.85 12.03 -7.90
C VAL A 3 15.33 11.57 -9.26
N ARG A 4 14.84 10.42 -9.72
CA ARG A 4 15.20 9.82 -11.01
C ARG A 4 13.92 9.49 -11.77
N GLN A 5 13.94 9.73 -13.07
CA GLN A 5 12.87 9.34 -13.98
C GLN A 5 13.45 8.47 -15.09
N SER A 6 12.83 7.33 -15.35
CA SER A 6 13.18 6.43 -16.45
C SER A 6 12.50 6.85 -17.76
N ARG A 7 12.91 6.24 -18.89
CA ARG A 7 12.35 6.55 -20.22
C ARG A 7 10.86 6.23 -20.36
N ASN A 8 10.37 5.22 -19.65
CA ASN A 8 8.96 4.85 -19.59
C ASN A 8 8.15 5.71 -18.60
N GLY A 9 8.78 6.70 -17.96
CA GLY A 9 8.12 7.63 -17.05
C GLY A 9 8.04 7.19 -15.60
N ASP A 10 8.63 6.04 -15.23
CA ASP A 10 8.69 5.63 -13.82
C ASP A 10 9.56 6.61 -13.04
N VAL A 11 9.07 7.04 -11.89
CA VAL A 11 9.74 7.99 -11.01
C VAL A 11 10.17 7.26 -9.75
N THR A 12 11.45 7.41 -9.38
CA THR A 12 11.98 6.95 -8.10
C THR A 12 12.54 8.13 -7.32
N VAL A 13 12.05 8.32 -6.10
CA VAL A 13 12.60 9.27 -5.11
C VAL A 13 13.38 8.46 -4.08
N ASP A 14 14.70 8.57 -4.10
CA ASP A 14 15.59 7.97 -3.10
C ASP A 14 15.95 9.01 -2.03
N ALA A 15 15.35 8.85 -0.85
CA ALA A 15 15.50 9.70 0.31
C ALA A 15 15.74 8.84 1.56
N ARG A 16 16.80 8.01 1.53
CA ARG A 16 17.14 7.02 2.56
C ARG A 16 16.85 7.49 4.00
N PRO A 17 16.17 6.66 4.82
CA PRO A 17 15.78 5.27 4.55
C PRO A 17 14.49 5.13 3.73
N ARG A 18 13.97 6.22 3.15
CA ARG A 18 12.70 6.25 2.42
C ARG A 18 12.93 6.12 0.92
N VAL A 19 12.13 5.29 0.27
CA VAL A 19 12.10 5.14 -1.18
C VAL A 19 10.66 5.23 -1.63
N ILE A 20 10.40 6.11 -2.59
CA ILE A 20 9.09 6.25 -3.23
C ILE A 20 9.25 5.87 -4.70
N GLN A 21 8.38 5.01 -5.21
CA GLN A 21 8.38 4.58 -6.61
C GLN A 21 6.99 4.78 -7.18
N CYS A 22 6.91 5.40 -8.36
CA CYS A 22 5.66 5.62 -9.08
C CYS A 22 5.84 5.12 -10.51
N SER A 23 4.85 4.38 -11.02
CA SER A 23 4.82 3.92 -12.40
C SER A 23 3.49 4.35 -13.03
N PRO A 24 3.50 5.22 -14.06
CA PRO A 24 2.29 5.58 -14.79
C PRO A 24 1.76 4.39 -15.60
N SER A 25 2.64 3.51 -16.10
CA SER A 25 2.28 2.36 -16.93
C SER A 25 1.43 1.33 -16.19
N THR A 26 1.68 1.17 -14.89
CA THR A 26 0.98 0.21 -14.02
C THR A 26 0.07 0.91 -13.01
N THR A 27 -0.14 2.22 -13.17
CA THR A 27 -0.88 3.08 -12.23
C THR A 27 -0.53 2.83 -10.75
N ALA A 28 0.75 2.54 -10.47
CA ALA A 28 1.19 2.04 -9.18
C ALA A 28 2.06 3.06 -8.45
N VAL A 29 1.90 3.11 -7.13
CA VAL A 29 2.72 3.93 -6.23
C VAL A 29 3.13 3.08 -5.04
N PHE A 30 4.41 3.07 -4.70
CA PHE A 30 4.97 2.36 -3.56
C PHE A 30 5.77 3.32 -2.69
N VAL A 31 5.58 3.22 -1.37
CA VAL A 31 6.37 3.95 -0.38
C VAL A 31 6.94 2.95 0.59
N ARG A 32 8.27 2.89 0.66
CA ARG A 32 9.01 2.06 1.61
C ARG A 32 9.82 2.95 2.53
N SER A 33 9.74 2.67 3.82
CA SER A 33 10.53 3.32 4.87
C SER A 33 10.82 2.30 5.97
N SER A 34 11.60 2.70 6.97
CA SER A 34 11.86 1.88 8.15
C SER A 34 10.61 1.54 8.98
N TYR A 35 9.52 2.29 8.83
CA TYR A 35 8.32 2.14 9.67
C TYR A 35 7.06 1.80 8.89
N ILE A 36 7.03 2.09 7.60
CA ILE A 36 5.86 1.95 6.73
C ILE A 36 6.29 1.34 5.41
N ASP A 37 5.57 0.29 5.01
CA ASP A 37 5.53 -0.26 3.65
C ASP A 37 4.09 -0.14 3.16
N MET A 38 3.87 0.64 2.11
CA MET A 38 2.56 0.83 1.52
C MET A 38 2.64 0.89 0.00
N GLY A 39 1.54 0.54 -0.64
CA GLY A 39 1.43 0.73 -2.07
C GLY A 39 0.01 0.65 -2.60
N VAL A 40 -0.21 1.32 -3.71
CA VAL A 40 -1.36 1.20 -4.59
C VAL A 40 -0.88 0.47 -5.83
N GLN A 41 -1.60 -0.59 -6.21
CA GLN A 41 -1.28 -1.49 -7.32
C GLN A 41 -2.44 -1.52 -8.31
N GLU A 42 -2.20 -2.14 -9.46
CA GLU A 42 -3.24 -2.45 -10.45
C GLU A 42 -4.44 -3.17 -9.83
N SER A 43 -5.60 -3.02 -10.48
CA SER A 43 -6.88 -3.61 -10.05
C SER A 43 -7.45 -3.04 -8.73
N GLU A 44 -7.23 -1.75 -8.46
CA GLU A 44 -7.79 -1.04 -7.29
C GLU A 44 -7.38 -1.69 -5.96
N LYS A 45 -6.17 -2.23 -5.89
CA LYS A 45 -5.63 -2.85 -4.68
C LYS A 45 -4.70 -1.88 -3.98
N ALA A 46 -4.87 -1.74 -2.67
CA ALA A 46 -3.97 -0.94 -1.84
C ALA A 46 -3.61 -1.67 -0.56
N TYR A 47 -2.44 -1.36 -0.01
CA TYR A 47 -2.02 -1.88 1.28
C TYR A 47 -1.19 -0.88 2.07
N VAL A 48 -1.22 -1.03 3.40
CA VAL A 48 -0.35 -0.34 4.34
C VAL A 48 0.09 -1.32 5.41
N LYS A 49 1.38 -1.35 5.74
CA LYS A 49 1.96 -2.17 6.80
C LYS A 49 2.81 -1.27 7.70
N ARG A 50 2.57 -1.34 9.01
CA ARG A 50 3.36 -0.64 10.05
C ARG A 50 3.53 -1.56 11.26
N GLY A 51 4.72 -2.15 11.39
CA GLY A 51 4.96 -3.20 12.40
C GLY A 51 4.03 -4.39 12.19
N LEU A 52 3.27 -4.74 13.23
CA LEU A 52 2.25 -5.80 13.14
C LEU A 52 0.92 -5.33 12.53
N LYS A 53 0.71 -4.02 12.43
CA LYS A 53 -0.53 -3.44 11.89
C LYS A 53 -0.53 -3.50 10.37
N ARG A 54 -1.63 -3.98 9.79
CA ARG A 54 -1.79 -4.14 8.34
C ARG A 54 -3.18 -3.72 7.90
N VAL A 55 -3.26 -3.06 6.76
CA VAL A 55 -4.50 -2.76 6.06
C VAL A 55 -4.33 -3.21 4.61
N HIS A 56 -5.31 -3.95 4.10
CA HIS A 56 -5.40 -4.35 2.69
C HIS A 56 -6.79 -3.95 2.18
N VAL A 57 -6.84 -3.31 1.02
CA VAL A 57 -8.07 -2.86 0.37
C VAL A 57 -8.09 -3.40 -1.05
N SER A 58 -9.28 -3.79 -1.50
CA SER A 58 -9.57 -4.14 -2.89
C SER A 58 -11.02 -3.81 -3.22
N ARG A 59 -11.44 -4.08 -4.47
CA ARG A 59 -12.83 -3.90 -4.90
C ARG A 59 -13.87 -4.67 -4.07
N SER A 60 -13.49 -5.77 -3.42
CA SER A 60 -14.42 -6.55 -2.60
C SER A 60 -14.57 -6.02 -1.18
N GLY A 61 -13.66 -5.15 -0.72
CA GLY A 61 -13.66 -4.63 0.63
C GLY A 61 -12.26 -4.47 1.23
N MET A 62 -12.18 -4.54 2.55
CA MET A 62 -10.99 -4.24 3.33
C MET A 62 -10.72 -5.32 4.39
N VAL A 63 -9.44 -5.58 4.65
CA VAL A 63 -8.98 -6.37 5.79
C VAL A 63 -8.03 -5.51 6.62
N VAL A 64 -8.30 -5.39 7.91
CA VAL A 64 -7.51 -4.65 8.89
C VAL A 64 -7.04 -5.61 9.96
N SER A 65 -5.77 -5.51 10.36
CA SER A 65 -5.21 -6.24 11.48
C SER A 65 -4.31 -5.35 12.30
N ASP A 66 -4.35 -5.50 13.63
CA ASP A 66 -3.41 -4.84 14.54
C ASP A 66 -2.26 -5.75 14.99
N GLY A 67 -2.25 -7.01 14.56
CA GLY A 67 -1.32 -8.06 14.98
C GLY A 67 -1.92 -9.09 15.93
N ASN A 68 -3.01 -8.76 16.62
CA ASN A 68 -3.72 -9.66 17.52
C ASN A 68 -5.07 -10.05 16.95
N CYS A 69 -5.77 -9.06 16.40
CA CYS A 69 -7.08 -9.22 15.79
C CYS A 69 -7.01 -8.97 14.28
N ILE A 70 -7.95 -9.57 13.57
CA ILE A 70 -8.19 -9.35 12.15
C ILE A 70 -9.68 -9.08 11.96
N THR A 71 -10.01 -7.96 11.34
CA THR A 71 -11.38 -7.60 10.96
C THR A 71 -11.44 -7.42 9.45
N SER A 72 -12.44 -8.01 8.82
CA SER A 72 -12.73 -7.81 7.41
C SER A 72 -14.07 -7.11 7.21
N MET A 73 -14.11 -6.28 6.18
CA MET A 73 -15.20 -5.40 5.83
C MET A 73 -15.50 -5.55 4.35
N ASP A 74 -16.78 -5.58 3.96
CA ASP A 74 -17.18 -5.55 2.56
C ASP A 74 -16.97 -4.16 1.94
N HIS A 75 -17.21 -4.03 0.64
CA HIS A 75 -17.10 -2.75 -0.08
C HIS A 75 -18.17 -1.71 0.29
N PHE A 76 -19.18 -2.08 1.10
CA PHE A 76 -20.19 -1.16 1.63
C PHE A 76 -19.86 -0.65 3.03
N GLY A 77 -18.75 -1.09 3.63
CA GLY A 77 -18.36 -0.69 4.97
C GLY A 77 -18.90 -1.60 6.08
N ARG A 78 -19.53 -2.73 5.75
CA ARG A 78 -20.09 -3.67 6.73
C ARG A 78 -19.04 -4.67 7.19
N ILE A 79 -18.93 -4.89 8.50
CA ILE A 79 -18.05 -5.91 9.06
C ILE A 79 -18.61 -7.29 8.67
N VAL A 80 -17.80 -8.11 8.00
CA VAL A 80 -18.17 -9.47 7.56
C VAL A 80 -17.51 -10.56 8.39
N SER A 81 -16.36 -10.29 9.01
CA SER A 81 -15.71 -11.22 9.93
C SER A 81 -14.78 -10.48 10.89
N SER A 82 -14.61 -11.04 12.09
CA SER A 82 -13.62 -10.58 13.07
C SER A 82 -13.13 -11.76 13.90
N THR A 83 -11.81 -11.86 14.08
CA THR A 83 -11.12 -12.86 14.90
C THR A 83 -10.07 -12.20 15.77
#